data_AF-A0A9Q1CMN5-F1
#
_entry.id   AF-A0A9Q1CMN5-F1
#
_cell.length_a   1.000
_cell.length_b   1.000
_cell.length_c   1.000
_cell.angle_alpha   90.00
_cell.angle_beta   90.00
_cell.angle_gamma   90.00
#
_symmetry.space_group_name_H-M   'P 1'
#
loop_
_entity.id
_entity.type
_entity.pdbx_description
1 polymer ?
#
loop_
_entity_poly.entity_id
_entity_poly.type
_entity_poly.pdbx_seq_one_letter_code
_entity_poly.pdbx_strand_id
1 'polypeptide(L)'
;MAEEDPNAPQNVRSANSGEEKMESEEPGQLPSESIFRNNHLFVQVQDHQWPIVYRKEYNIGFLGLQKLHPFDSGKWGKIFQFLKEENMVTEDTVVSPEEPTEEDLLVVHEKSYLNTLKWSVTVAGITEVPPVVLLPNFIVQKKVLKPLRFQTGGTILAAKLAVERGWAINLGGGFHHCSSSRGGGFCAYADISLGIKFLLEMKLIERAMIVDLDAHQGNGHARDFINMRSQVYILDVYNRSIYPHDGYAKRGITRRVELEPYTEDAPFLHLVESHLEEAVNEFQPDIIFYNAGTDCLVGDPLGALSVSPQGVIQRDEIVFKCARQKHSIAIVMVTSGGYQQMNAKIISQSILNLRRKNLIRCPAAENYIQAKR
;
A
#
# COMPACT_ATOMS: atom_id res chain seq x y z
N MET A 1 61.08 -42.63 16.25
CA MET A 1 60.26 -43.81 16.60
C MET A 1 58.82 -43.32 16.51
N ALA A 2 58.20 -43.14 15.35
CA ALA A 2 57.97 -44.05 14.22
C ALA A 2 57.25 -45.33 14.66
N GLU A 3 55.92 -45.26 14.69
CA GLU A 3 55.03 -46.40 14.46
C GLU A 3 53.88 -45.91 13.58
N GLU A 4 53.77 -46.52 12.40
CA GLU A 4 52.80 -46.28 11.34
C GLU A 4 51.60 -47.24 11.53
N ASP A 5 50.39 -46.74 11.30
CA ASP A 5 49.16 -47.53 11.21
C ASP A 5 48.85 -47.87 9.73
N PRO A 6 48.80 -49.15 9.32
CA PRO A 6 48.61 -49.54 7.93
C PRO A 6 47.17 -50.04 7.70
N ASN A 7 46.21 -49.14 7.47
CA ASN A 7 44.93 -49.52 6.83
C ASN A 7 44.07 -48.34 6.34
N ALA A 8 44.56 -47.60 5.35
CA ALA A 8 43.74 -46.65 4.58
C ALA A 8 43.59 -47.13 3.13
N PRO A 9 42.37 -47.43 2.63
CA PRO A 9 42.17 -47.76 1.23
C PRO A 9 42.29 -46.52 0.35
N GLN A 10 43.24 -46.57 -0.59
CA GLN A 10 43.40 -45.63 -1.70
C GLN A 10 42.19 -45.72 -2.63
N ASN A 11 41.52 -44.59 -2.88
CA ASN A 11 40.64 -44.44 -4.03
C ASN A 11 40.91 -43.08 -4.68
N VAL A 12 41.82 -43.09 -5.64
CA VAL A 12 42.11 -41.96 -6.51
C VAL A 12 41.02 -41.92 -7.58
N ARG A 13 40.10 -40.97 -7.47
CA ARG A 13 39.30 -40.47 -8.60
C ARG A 13 39.62 -39.01 -8.79
N SER A 14 40.32 -38.72 -9.88
CA SER A 14 40.48 -37.39 -10.45
C SER A 14 39.11 -36.77 -10.73
N ALA A 15 38.73 -35.74 -9.96
CA ALA A 15 37.59 -34.89 -10.29
C ALA A 15 38.13 -33.56 -10.79
N ASN A 16 37.83 -33.30 -12.05
CA ASN A 16 38.11 -32.10 -12.83
C ASN A 16 37.60 -30.86 -12.08
N SER A 17 38.47 -29.87 -11.86
CA SER A 17 38.10 -28.53 -11.39
C SER A 17 37.42 -27.77 -12.53
N GLY A 18 36.12 -27.97 -12.69
CA GLY A 18 35.27 -27.09 -13.50
C GLY A 18 34.84 -25.91 -12.64
N GLU A 19 35.48 -24.76 -12.83
CA GLU A 19 34.95 -23.48 -12.36
C GLU A 19 33.67 -23.20 -13.16
N GLU A 20 32.51 -23.50 -12.57
CA GLU A 20 31.23 -22.98 -13.04
C GLU A 20 31.23 -21.47 -12.80
N LYS A 21 31.46 -20.71 -13.87
CA LYS A 21 31.12 -19.30 -13.92
C LYS A 21 29.62 -19.17 -13.65
N MET A 22 29.28 -18.64 -12.47
CA MET A 22 27.98 -17.99 -12.28
C MET A 22 27.88 -16.87 -13.31
N GLU A 23 27.08 -17.09 -14.34
CA GLU A 23 26.56 -16.01 -15.17
C GLU A 23 25.73 -15.12 -14.24
N SER A 24 26.24 -13.92 -13.99
CA SER A 24 25.48 -12.84 -13.38
C SER A 24 24.29 -12.53 -14.28
N GLU A 25 23.08 -12.80 -13.80
CA GLU A 25 21.86 -12.31 -14.45
C GLU A 25 21.95 -10.78 -14.55
N GLU A 26 21.91 -10.27 -15.78
CA GLU A 26 21.81 -8.83 -16.01
C GLU A 26 20.53 -8.29 -15.33
N PRO A 27 20.60 -7.09 -14.72
CA PRO A 27 19.40 -6.46 -14.17
C PRO A 27 18.37 -6.30 -15.29
N GLY A 28 17.16 -6.80 -15.05
CA GLY A 28 16.07 -6.79 -16.01
C GLY A 28 15.90 -5.42 -16.66
N GLN A 29 15.79 -5.42 -17.99
CA GLN A 29 15.64 -4.23 -18.81
C GLN A 29 14.47 -3.38 -18.27
N LEU A 30 14.78 -2.16 -17.82
CA LEU A 30 13.76 -1.20 -17.37
C LEU A 30 12.72 -1.01 -18.48
N PRO A 31 11.42 -0.93 -18.14
CA PRO A 31 10.38 -0.75 -19.14
C PRO A 31 10.63 0.53 -19.97
N SER A 32 10.35 0.47 -21.27
CA SER A 32 10.66 1.55 -22.21
C SER A 32 10.00 2.86 -21.81
N GLU A 33 10.67 4.00 -21.98
CA GLU A 33 10.15 5.36 -21.65
C GLU A 33 8.71 5.64 -22.18
N SER A 34 8.28 4.92 -23.22
CA SER A 34 6.92 4.98 -23.75
C SER A 34 5.84 4.68 -22.71
N ILE A 35 6.10 3.82 -21.72
CA ILE A 35 5.10 3.44 -20.70
C ILE A 35 4.68 4.64 -19.83
N PHE A 36 5.52 5.68 -19.73
CA PHE A 36 5.26 6.85 -18.89
C PHE A 36 4.61 8.03 -19.65
N ARG A 37 4.70 8.05 -20.98
CA ARG A 37 4.21 9.20 -21.79
C ARG A 37 2.71 9.15 -22.07
N ASN A 38 2.15 7.95 -22.25
CA ASN A 38 0.71 7.72 -22.54
C ASN A 38 0.22 6.43 -21.86
N ASN A 39 0.37 6.35 -20.54
CA ASN A 39 -0.08 5.18 -19.78
C ASN A 39 -1.62 5.13 -19.66
N HIS A 40 -2.23 3.96 -19.89
CA HIS A 40 -3.68 3.78 -19.77
C HIS A 40 -4.18 3.90 -18.33
N LEU A 41 -3.32 3.76 -17.33
CA LEU A 41 -3.66 3.97 -15.92
C LEU A 41 -4.02 5.43 -15.60
N PHE A 42 -3.62 6.38 -16.44
CA PHE A 42 -3.92 7.81 -16.27
C PHE A 42 -5.12 8.23 -17.11
N VAL A 43 -6.30 7.76 -16.70
CA VAL A 43 -7.58 8.07 -17.35
C VAL A 43 -7.88 9.57 -17.28
N GLN A 44 -8.60 10.09 -18.29
CA GLN A 44 -9.13 11.45 -18.23
C GLN A 44 -10.24 11.53 -17.18
N VAL A 45 -10.13 12.50 -16.27
CA VAL A 45 -11.07 12.70 -15.17
C VAL A 45 -11.81 14.01 -15.37
N GLN A 46 -13.13 13.96 -15.27
CA GLN A 46 -13.99 15.13 -15.40
C GLN A 46 -13.89 16.04 -14.17
N ASP A 47 -14.19 17.33 -14.33
CA ASP A 47 -14.13 18.32 -13.24
C ASP A 47 -15.12 18.00 -12.10
N HIS A 48 -16.27 17.42 -12.44
CA HIS A 48 -17.31 17.05 -11.47
C HIS A 48 -17.04 15.73 -10.75
N GLN A 49 -15.95 15.03 -11.06
CA GLN A 49 -15.55 13.85 -10.30
C GLN A 49 -14.66 14.26 -9.13
N TRP A 50 -14.94 13.75 -7.95
CA TRP A 50 -14.05 13.83 -6.80
C TRP A 50 -12.72 13.11 -7.12
N PRO A 51 -11.58 13.51 -6.55
CA PRO A 51 -10.36 12.71 -6.58
C PRO A 51 -10.47 11.52 -5.58
N ILE A 52 -11.59 10.81 -5.64
CA ILE A 52 -11.87 9.59 -4.87
C ILE A 52 -11.95 8.46 -5.88
N VAL A 53 -11.01 7.53 -5.75
CA VAL A 53 -10.82 6.42 -6.68
C VAL A 53 -11.45 5.16 -6.11
N TYR A 54 -12.37 4.57 -6.87
CA TYR A 54 -13.05 3.35 -6.49
C TYR A 54 -13.68 2.64 -7.69
N ARG A 55 -13.72 1.31 -7.65
CA ARG A 55 -14.52 0.48 -8.54
C ARG A 55 -15.04 -0.75 -7.82
N LYS A 56 -16.17 -1.28 -8.30
CA LYS A 56 -16.93 -2.34 -7.64
C LYS A 56 -16.13 -3.64 -7.50
N GLU A 57 -15.22 -3.91 -8.42
CA GLU A 57 -14.42 -5.12 -8.44
C GLU A 57 -13.12 -5.01 -7.63
N TYR A 58 -12.98 -3.98 -6.78
CA TYR A 58 -12.06 -4.01 -5.64
C TYR A 58 -12.45 -5.09 -4.64
N ASN A 59 -13.74 -5.35 -4.49
CA ASN A 59 -14.25 -6.28 -3.50
C ASN A 59 -13.92 -7.71 -3.92
N ILE A 60 -13.23 -8.44 -3.05
CA ILE A 60 -12.91 -9.85 -3.25
C ILE A 60 -14.06 -10.67 -2.68
N GLY A 61 -14.72 -11.48 -3.51
CA GLY A 61 -15.83 -12.31 -3.08
C GLY A 61 -15.90 -13.60 -3.88
N PHE A 62 -15.86 -14.73 -3.19
CA PHE A 62 -16.02 -16.04 -3.82
C PHE A 62 -16.57 -17.07 -2.84
N LEU A 63 -17.81 -17.53 -3.08
CA LEU A 63 -18.46 -18.64 -2.37
C LEU A 63 -18.44 -18.56 -0.82
N GLY A 64 -18.31 -17.36 -0.24
CA GLY A 64 -18.27 -17.19 1.21
C GLY A 64 -16.89 -17.39 1.85
N LEU A 65 -15.86 -17.73 1.07
CA LEU A 65 -14.47 -17.90 1.57
C LEU A 65 -13.94 -16.63 2.24
N GLN A 66 -14.45 -15.46 1.88
CA GLN A 66 -14.10 -14.21 2.55
C GLN A 66 -14.42 -14.19 4.05
N LYS A 67 -15.34 -15.05 4.52
CA LYS A 67 -15.69 -15.15 5.95
C LYS A 67 -14.67 -15.94 6.77
N LEU A 68 -13.74 -16.64 6.12
CA LEU A 68 -12.70 -17.44 6.77
C LEU A 68 -11.43 -16.66 7.06
N HIS A 69 -11.42 -15.36 6.76
CA HIS A 69 -10.25 -14.51 6.85
C HIS A 69 -10.59 -13.26 7.67
N PRO A 70 -9.69 -12.77 8.55
CA PRO A 70 -9.95 -11.58 9.38
C PRO A 70 -10.18 -10.31 8.54
N PHE A 71 -9.60 -10.24 7.35
CA PHE A 71 -9.78 -9.12 6.44
C PHE A 71 -11.17 -9.09 5.77
N ASP A 72 -11.92 -8.01 6.00
CA ASP A 72 -13.18 -7.72 5.31
C ASP A 72 -12.93 -7.36 3.85
N SER A 73 -13.01 -8.37 2.99
CA SER A 73 -12.78 -8.24 1.55
C SER A 73 -13.82 -7.39 0.80
N GLY A 74 -14.88 -6.94 1.50
CA GLY A 74 -15.90 -6.00 1.02
C GLY A 74 -15.81 -4.60 1.64
N LYS A 75 -14.77 -4.30 2.42
CA LYS A 75 -14.59 -3.04 3.15
C LYS A 75 -14.75 -1.81 2.25
N TRP A 76 -14.19 -1.88 1.05
CA TRP A 76 -14.15 -0.78 0.07
C TRP A 76 -15.54 -0.41 -0.45
N GLY A 77 -16.34 -1.41 -0.82
CA GLY A 77 -17.71 -1.19 -1.26
C GLY A 77 -18.61 -0.66 -0.16
N LYS A 78 -18.38 -1.08 1.09
CA LYS A 78 -19.08 -0.52 2.26
C LYS A 78 -18.73 0.95 2.48
N ILE A 79 -17.45 1.32 2.37
CA ILE A 79 -17.03 2.74 2.47
C ILE A 79 -17.73 3.58 1.41
N PHE A 80 -17.66 3.16 0.14
CA PHE A 80 -18.34 3.86 -0.95
C PHE A 80 -19.85 4.00 -0.69
N GLN A 81 -20.50 2.94 -0.22
CA GLN A 81 -21.92 2.96 0.08
C GLN A 81 -22.28 3.95 1.20
N PHE A 82 -21.50 4.00 2.30
CA PHE A 82 -21.72 4.99 3.37
C PHE A 82 -21.52 6.43 2.86
N LEU A 83 -20.48 6.69 2.05
CA LEU A 83 -20.26 8.02 1.47
C LEU A 83 -21.38 8.43 0.51
N LYS A 84 -21.96 7.46 -0.21
CA LYS A 84 -23.12 7.66 -1.09
C LYS A 84 -24.40 7.94 -0.32
N GLU A 85 -24.64 7.24 0.79
CA GLU A 85 -25.77 7.48 1.71
C GLU A 85 -25.72 8.89 2.33
N GLU A 86 -24.52 9.36 2.67
CA GLU A 86 -24.26 10.73 3.15
C GLU A 86 -24.22 11.76 2.02
N ASN A 87 -24.53 11.34 0.78
CA ASN A 87 -24.58 12.14 -0.43
C ASN A 87 -23.29 12.94 -0.70
N MET A 88 -22.14 12.40 -0.30
CA MET A 88 -20.85 12.98 -0.65
C MET A 88 -20.46 12.59 -2.08
N VAL A 89 -20.75 11.36 -2.47
CA VAL A 89 -20.39 10.80 -3.78
C VAL A 89 -21.58 10.08 -4.42
N THR A 90 -21.46 9.84 -5.72
CA THR A 90 -22.36 9.06 -6.57
C THR A 90 -21.52 8.18 -7.49
N GLU A 91 -22.13 7.27 -8.25
CA GLU A 91 -21.39 6.39 -9.17
C GLU A 91 -20.64 7.18 -10.26
N ASP A 92 -21.19 8.31 -10.68
CA ASP A 92 -20.69 9.20 -11.72
C ASP A 92 -19.72 10.28 -11.21
N THR A 93 -19.60 10.45 -9.89
CA THR A 93 -18.69 11.44 -9.30
C THR A 93 -17.45 10.80 -8.65
N VAL A 94 -17.35 9.47 -8.58
CA VAL A 94 -16.08 8.79 -8.28
C VAL A 94 -15.30 8.50 -9.55
N VAL A 95 -13.99 8.28 -9.41
CA VAL A 95 -13.11 7.91 -10.52
C VAL A 95 -12.89 6.40 -10.52
N SER A 96 -13.14 5.76 -11.65
CA SER A 96 -12.85 4.33 -11.83
C SER A 96 -11.45 4.15 -12.39
N PRO A 97 -10.56 3.37 -11.74
CA PRO A 97 -9.24 3.06 -12.27
C PRO A 97 -9.24 1.87 -13.23
N GLU A 98 -8.17 1.78 -14.00
CA GLU A 98 -7.86 0.64 -14.88
C GLU A 98 -6.99 -0.42 -14.18
N GLU A 99 -6.93 -1.61 -14.77
CA GLU A 99 -6.05 -2.70 -14.32
C GLU A 99 -4.61 -2.45 -14.84
N PRO A 100 -3.58 -2.47 -13.96
CA PRO A 100 -2.19 -2.48 -14.39
C PRO A 100 -1.89 -3.70 -15.27
N THR A 101 -1.17 -3.47 -16.37
CA THR A 101 -0.62 -4.56 -17.18
C THR A 101 0.61 -5.16 -16.50
N GLU A 102 1.14 -6.24 -17.06
CA GLU A 102 2.38 -6.82 -16.55
C GLU A 102 3.55 -5.84 -16.70
N GLU A 103 3.59 -5.05 -17.77
CA GLU A 103 4.60 -4.01 -18.00
C GLU A 103 4.54 -2.90 -16.94
N ASP A 104 3.34 -2.47 -16.54
CA ASP A 104 3.19 -1.50 -15.45
C ASP A 104 3.72 -2.07 -14.13
N LEU A 105 3.41 -3.33 -13.83
CA LEU A 105 3.87 -3.97 -12.60
C LEU A 105 5.40 -4.13 -12.58
N LEU A 106 6.02 -4.35 -13.75
CA LEU A 106 7.48 -4.47 -13.91
C LEU A 106 8.25 -3.16 -13.66
N VAL A 107 7.56 -2.02 -13.49
CA VAL A 107 8.19 -0.76 -13.03
C VAL A 107 8.82 -0.92 -11.64
N VAL A 108 8.22 -1.75 -10.78
CA VAL A 108 8.75 -2.04 -9.44
C VAL A 108 9.05 -3.53 -9.27
N HIS A 109 8.16 -4.40 -9.73
CA HIS A 109 8.28 -5.82 -9.43
C HIS A 109 9.31 -6.53 -10.28
N GLU A 110 10.01 -7.47 -9.68
CA GLU A 110 10.84 -8.40 -10.41
C GLU A 110 9.97 -9.37 -11.21
N LYS A 111 10.38 -9.67 -12.45
CA LYS A 111 9.69 -10.65 -13.31
C LYS A 111 9.61 -12.03 -12.65
N SER A 112 10.67 -12.42 -11.95
CA SER A 112 10.75 -13.65 -11.16
C SER A 112 9.61 -13.73 -10.15
N TYR A 113 9.38 -12.67 -9.38
CA TYR A 113 8.29 -12.57 -8.41
C TYR A 113 6.91 -12.61 -9.07
N LEU A 114 6.68 -11.82 -10.12
CA LEU A 114 5.39 -11.83 -10.83
C LEU A 114 5.05 -13.22 -11.38
N ASN A 115 6.04 -13.98 -11.84
CA ASN A 115 5.86 -15.36 -12.27
C ASN A 115 5.43 -16.29 -11.13
N THR A 116 5.82 -16.03 -9.87
CA THR A 116 5.36 -16.81 -8.72
C THR A 116 3.86 -16.65 -8.45
N LEU A 117 3.28 -15.48 -8.75
CA LEU A 117 1.85 -15.20 -8.60
C LEU A 117 0.96 -15.98 -9.58
N LYS A 118 1.56 -16.62 -10.59
CA LYS A 118 0.86 -17.56 -11.48
C LYS A 118 0.48 -18.85 -10.76
N TRP A 119 1.02 -19.12 -9.57
CA TRP A 119 0.75 -20.33 -8.81
C TRP A 119 -0.18 -20.07 -7.61
N SER A 120 -1.27 -20.85 -7.50
CA SER A 120 -2.27 -20.68 -6.43
C SER A 120 -1.68 -20.89 -5.03
N VAL A 121 -0.64 -21.71 -4.89
CA VAL A 121 0.06 -21.93 -3.61
C VAL A 121 0.72 -20.65 -3.09
N THR A 122 1.35 -19.88 -3.98
CA THR A 122 1.98 -18.61 -3.63
C THR A 122 0.92 -17.60 -3.21
N VAL A 123 -0.17 -17.49 -3.98
CA VAL A 123 -1.27 -16.56 -3.67
C VAL A 123 -1.91 -16.91 -2.32
N ALA A 124 -2.16 -18.19 -2.06
CA ALA A 124 -2.72 -18.65 -0.79
C ALA A 124 -1.84 -18.31 0.41
N GLY A 125 -0.51 -18.40 0.26
CA GLY A 125 0.45 -17.99 1.27
C GLY A 125 0.45 -16.49 1.50
N ILE A 126 0.43 -15.68 0.44
CA ILE A 126 0.38 -14.21 0.54
C ILE A 126 -0.92 -13.74 1.19
N THR A 127 -2.06 -14.32 0.81
CA THR A 127 -3.38 -13.95 1.35
C THR A 127 -3.68 -14.63 2.69
N GLU A 128 -2.84 -15.55 3.15
CA GLU A 128 -3.08 -16.39 4.33
C GLU A 128 -4.45 -17.10 4.34
N VAL A 129 -4.89 -17.55 3.16
CA VAL A 129 -6.13 -18.31 2.99
C VAL A 129 -5.79 -19.68 2.40
N PRO A 130 -5.46 -20.69 3.23
CA PRO A 130 -5.06 -22.01 2.75
C PRO A 130 -6.04 -22.65 1.74
N PRO A 131 -7.38 -22.50 1.87
CA PRO A 131 -8.32 -23.02 0.87
C PRO A 131 -8.13 -22.49 -0.56
N VAL A 132 -7.46 -21.34 -0.77
CA VAL A 132 -7.17 -20.78 -2.10
C VAL A 132 -6.31 -21.74 -2.94
N VAL A 133 -5.48 -22.59 -2.32
CA VAL A 133 -4.66 -23.59 -3.02
C VAL A 133 -5.53 -24.55 -3.84
N LEU A 134 -6.73 -24.87 -3.36
CA LEU A 134 -7.63 -25.84 -3.98
C LEU A 134 -8.44 -25.24 -5.14
N LEU A 135 -8.40 -23.92 -5.32
CA LEU A 135 -9.14 -23.26 -6.40
C LEU A 135 -8.41 -23.41 -7.74
N PRO A 136 -9.15 -23.69 -8.83
CA PRO A 136 -8.60 -23.58 -10.18
C PRO A 136 -7.91 -22.23 -10.38
N ASN A 137 -6.70 -22.24 -10.93
CA ASN A 137 -5.85 -21.05 -10.96
C ASN A 137 -6.52 -19.84 -11.64
N PHE A 138 -7.27 -20.04 -12.73
CA PHE A 138 -8.00 -18.96 -13.39
C PHE A 138 -9.01 -18.24 -12.47
N ILE A 139 -9.57 -18.94 -11.48
CA ILE A 139 -10.44 -18.35 -10.46
C ILE A 139 -9.61 -17.48 -9.52
N VAL A 140 -8.47 -17.97 -9.04
CA VAL A 140 -7.54 -17.19 -8.20
C VAL A 140 -7.10 -15.91 -8.92
N GLN A 141 -6.70 -16.01 -10.19
CA GLN A 141 -6.33 -14.86 -11.01
C GLN A 141 -7.47 -13.84 -11.14
N LYS A 142 -8.70 -14.31 -11.39
CA LYS A 142 -9.86 -13.43 -11.68
C LYS A 142 -10.55 -12.89 -10.43
N LYS A 143 -10.58 -13.65 -9.33
CA LYS A 143 -11.39 -13.35 -8.13
C LYS A 143 -10.56 -12.87 -6.95
N VAL A 144 -9.24 -13.12 -6.93
CA VAL A 144 -8.33 -12.68 -5.87
C VAL A 144 -7.37 -11.63 -6.41
N LEU A 145 -6.52 -12.00 -7.38
CA LEU A 145 -5.44 -11.10 -7.83
C LEU A 145 -5.95 -9.93 -8.67
N LYS A 146 -6.94 -10.13 -9.55
CA LYS A 146 -7.52 -9.05 -10.36
C LYS A 146 -8.06 -7.89 -9.50
N PRO A 147 -8.87 -8.12 -8.45
CA PRO A 147 -9.24 -7.06 -7.50
C PRO A 147 -8.05 -6.32 -6.86
N LEU A 148 -6.97 -7.02 -6.52
CA LEU A 148 -5.76 -6.40 -5.95
C LEU A 148 -5.03 -5.55 -7.01
N ARG A 149 -4.97 -6.00 -8.27
CA ARG A 149 -4.42 -5.19 -9.37
C ARG A 149 -5.23 -3.93 -9.61
N PHE A 150 -6.56 -4.01 -9.56
CA PHE A 150 -7.40 -2.83 -9.66
C PHE A 150 -7.18 -1.82 -8.54
N GLN A 151 -7.00 -2.30 -7.30
CA GLN A 151 -6.61 -1.43 -6.19
C GLN A 151 -5.23 -0.80 -6.43
N THR A 152 -4.29 -1.56 -7.00
CA THR A 152 -2.96 -1.09 -7.38
C THR A 152 -3.03 0.03 -8.42
N GLY A 153 -3.78 -0.17 -9.51
CA GLY A 153 -4.03 0.88 -10.51
C GLY A 153 -4.75 2.09 -9.92
N GLY A 154 -5.60 1.86 -8.91
CA GLY A 154 -6.24 2.91 -8.13
C GLY A 154 -5.26 3.79 -7.36
N THR A 155 -4.25 3.19 -6.73
CA THR A 155 -3.20 3.91 -5.99
C THR A 155 -2.37 4.76 -6.95
N ILE A 156 -1.99 4.22 -8.12
CA ILE A 156 -1.25 4.95 -9.16
C ILE A 156 -2.08 6.14 -9.69
N LEU A 157 -3.35 5.92 -10.01
CA LEU A 157 -4.25 6.98 -10.47
C LEU A 157 -4.51 8.04 -9.40
N ALA A 158 -4.75 7.63 -8.15
CA ALA A 158 -4.96 8.55 -7.04
C ALA A 158 -3.70 9.40 -6.79
N ALA A 159 -2.51 8.82 -6.90
CA ALA A 159 -1.26 9.57 -6.77
C ALA A 159 -1.15 10.68 -7.81
N LYS A 160 -1.46 10.39 -9.08
CA LYS A 160 -1.53 11.41 -10.14
C LYS A 160 -2.57 12.49 -9.83
N LEU A 161 -3.78 12.09 -9.44
CA LEU A 161 -4.85 13.03 -9.09
C LEU A 161 -4.48 13.90 -7.88
N ALA A 162 -3.71 13.38 -6.93
CA ALA A 162 -3.22 14.16 -5.80
C ALA A 162 -2.25 15.26 -6.24
N VAL A 163 -1.35 14.98 -7.20
CA VAL A 163 -0.49 16.02 -7.79
C VAL A 163 -1.33 17.05 -8.54
N GLU A 164 -2.31 16.63 -9.34
CA GLU A 164 -3.11 17.53 -10.17
C GLU A 164 -4.13 18.38 -9.38
N ARG A 165 -4.69 17.81 -8.30
CA ARG A 165 -5.83 18.39 -7.55
C ARG A 165 -5.51 18.68 -6.09
N GLY A 166 -4.25 18.49 -5.68
CA GLY A 166 -3.73 18.69 -4.33
C GLY A 166 -4.09 17.60 -3.32
N TRP A 167 -5.03 16.70 -3.63
CA TRP A 167 -5.36 15.54 -2.81
C TRP A 167 -6.07 14.45 -3.59
N ALA A 168 -5.95 13.21 -3.13
CA ALA A 168 -6.78 12.10 -3.59
C ALA A 168 -6.92 11.02 -2.52
N ILE A 169 -7.94 10.18 -2.67
CA ILE A 169 -8.14 8.99 -1.82
C ILE A 169 -8.43 7.81 -2.72
N ASN A 170 -7.64 6.74 -2.64
CA ASN A 170 -8.02 5.44 -3.15
C ASN A 170 -8.76 4.69 -2.03
N LEU A 171 -9.99 4.25 -2.27
CA LEU A 171 -10.77 3.59 -1.22
C LEU A 171 -10.24 2.19 -0.86
N GLY A 172 -9.32 1.63 -1.64
CA GLY A 172 -8.55 0.41 -1.32
C GLY A 172 -7.04 0.68 -1.31
N GLY A 173 -6.26 -0.36 -1.64
CA GLY A 173 -4.79 -0.27 -1.72
C GLY A 173 -4.12 -0.18 -0.34
N GLY A 174 -2.88 0.28 -0.32
CA GLY A 174 -2.07 0.33 0.90
C GLY A 174 -1.40 -1.00 1.20
N PHE A 175 -0.89 -1.66 0.16
CA PHE A 175 -0.30 -2.99 0.24
C PHE A 175 1.16 -2.94 0.72
N HIS A 176 1.35 -2.38 1.92
CA HIS A 176 2.64 -1.98 2.45
C HIS A 176 3.63 -3.12 2.76
N HIS A 177 3.16 -4.37 2.80
CA HIS A 177 4.01 -5.55 3.02
C HIS A 177 4.61 -6.12 1.73
N CYS A 178 4.11 -5.72 0.56
CA CYS A 178 4.66 -6.16 -0.70
C CYS A 178 5.85 -5.29 -1.10
N SER A 179 6.93 -5.95 -1.50
CA SER A 179 8.13 -5.36 -2.10
C SER A 179 8.26 -5.80 -3.56
N SER A 180 9.24 -5.26 -4.28
CA SER A 180 9.56 -5.63 -5.65
C SER A 180 9.65 -7.14 -5.88
N SER A 181 10.24 -7.87 -4.94
CA SER A 181 10.58 -9.29 -5.09
C SER A 181 9.73 -10.24 -4.25
N ARG A 182 8.84 -9.73 -3.39
CA ARG A 182 8.08 -10.57 -2.44
C ARG A 182 6.78 -9.93 -1.98
N GLY A 183 5.72 -10.72 -1.92
CA GLY A 183 4.47 -10.39 -1.23
C GLY A 183 4.33 -11.10 0.12
N GLY A 184 3.37 -10.64 0.93
CA GLY A 184 3.10 -11.16 2.28
C GLY A 184 2.10 -10.26 3.00
N GLY A 185 1.57 -10.69 4.15
CA GLY A 185 0.64 -9.89 4.95
C GLY A 185 -0.53 -9.35 4.12
N PHE A 186 -1.15 -10.20 3.31
CA PHE A 186 -2.27 -9.86 2.41
C PHE A 186 -1.90 -8.97 1.19
N CYS A 187 -0.63 -8.61 1.04
CA CYS A 187 -0.14 -7.69 0.02
C CYS A 187 0.54 -8.46 -1.13
N ALA A 188 -0.09 -8.50 -2.31
CA ALA A 188 0.44 -9.18 -3.50
C ALA A 188 1.13 -8.25 -4.51
N TYR A 189 0.91 -6.94 -4.40
CA TYR A 189 1.47 -5.94 -5.32
C TYR A 189 1.91 -4.72 -4.49
N ALA A 190 3.05 -4.12 -4.83
CA ALA A 190 3.65 -3.00 -4.11
C ALA A 190 3.08 -1.67 -4.64
N ASP A 191 1.80 -1.43 -4.35
CA ASP A 191 1.03 -0.35 -4.98
C ASP A 191 1.54 1.06 -4.63
N ILE A 192 1.94 1.30 -3.38
CA ILE A 192 2.57 2.56 -2.96
C ILE A 192 3.90 2.76 -3.70
N SER A 193 4.74 1.71 -3.76
CA SER A 193 6.02 1.76 -4.46
C SER A 193 5.85 2.06 -5.95
N LEU A 194 4.86 1.43 -6.59
CA LEU A 194 4.50 1.68 -7.99
C LEU A 194 4.06 3.13 -8.17
N GLY A 195 3.12 3.61 -7.35
CA GLY A 195 2.64 5.00 -7.42
C GLY A 195 3.78 6.02 -7.34
N ILE A 196 4.71 5.85 -6.39
CA ILE A 196 5.88 6.74 -6.24
C ILE A 196 6.79 6.65 -7.47
N LYS A 197 7.13 5.43 -7.93
CA LYS A 197 8.00 5.25 -9.10
C LYS A 197 7.41 5.85 -10.36
N PHE A 198 6.12 5.65 -10.63
CA PHE A 198 5.45 6.28 -11.76
C PHE A 198 5.58 7.80 -11.72
N LEU A 199 5.31 8.44 -10.58
CA LEU A 199 5.42 9.90 -10.47
C LEU A 199 6.85 10.42 -10.65
N LEU A 200 7.85 9.73 -10.10
CA LEU A 200 9.27 10.08 -10.25
C LEU A 200 9.74 9.94 -11.70
N GLU A 201 9.46 8.81 -12.36
CA GLU A 201 9.87 8.57 -13.76
C GLU A 201 9.19 9.54 -14.74
N MET A 202 7.95 9.93 -14.45
CA MET A 202 7.24 10.97 -15.19
C MET A 202 7.68 12.40 -14.87
N LYS A 203 8.57 12.58 -13.88
CA LYS A 203 9.05 13.88 -13.40
C LYS A 203 7.91 14.80 -12.92
N LEU A 204 6.86 14.20 -12.35
CA LEU A 204 5.76 14.95 -11.73
C LEU A 204 6.07 15.36 -10.29
N ILE A 205 7.04 14.69 -9.67
CA ILE A 205 7.59 14.97 -8.34
C ILE A 205 9.10 14.72 -8.35
N GLU A 206 9.81 15.28 -7.40
CA GLU A 206 11.22 14.96 -7.09
C GLU A 206 11.35 14.21 -5.77
N ARG A 207 10.44 14.46 -4.82
CA ARG A 207 10.48 13.93 -3.45
C ARG A 207 9.10 13.42 -3.00
N ALA A 208 9.03 12.15 -2.61
CA ALA A 208 7.86 11.52 -2.02
C ALA A 208 8.10 11.19 -0.54
N MET A 209 7.11 11.46 0.31
CA MET A 209 7.10 10.97 1.69
C MET A 209 6.06 9.88 1.84
N ILE A 210 6.42 8.74 2.41
CA ILE A 210 5.47 7.75 2.90
C ILE A 210 5.23 8.05 4.38
N VAL A 211 3.97 8.24 4.75
CA VAL A 211 3.51 8.29 6.13
C VAL A 211 2.69 7.04 6.35
N ASP A 212 3.28 6.04 6.99
CA ASP A 212 2.62 4.77 7.29
C ASP A 212 2.15 4.74 8.75
N LEU A 213 0.82 4.72 8.92
CA LEU A 213 0.14 4.65 10.22
C LEU A 213 -0.76 3.40 10.32
N ASP A 214 -0.50 2.38 9.51
CA ASP A 214 -0.94 1.01 9.79
C ASP A 214 -0.22 0.49 11.04
N ALA A 215 -0.85 -0.38 11.82
CA ALA A 215 -0.27 -0.87 13.06
C ALA A 215 0.97 -1.75 12.81
N HIS A 216 1.10 -2.35 11.63
CA HIS A 216 2.23 -3.18 11.23
C HIS A 216 3.33 -2.35 10.57
N GLN A 217 4.58 -2.79 10.71
CA GLN A 217 5.71 -2.17 10.02
C GLN A 217 5.54 -2.30 8.49
N GLY A 218 5.67 -1.18 7.77
CA GLY A 218 5.61 -1.08 6.30
C GLY A 218 6.84 -1.66 5.59
N ASN A 219 7.15 -2.94 5.81
CA ASN A 219 8.41 -3.55 5.41
C ASN A 219 8.60 -3.67 3.88
N GLY A 220 7.54 -3.69 3.09
CA GLY A 220 7.58 -3.80 1.63
C GLY A 220 8.23 -2.59 0.98
N HIS A 221 7.57 -1.42 1.10
CA HIS A 221 8.11 -0.18 0.54
C HIS A 221 9.41 0.26 1.23
N ALA A 222 9.62 -0.08 2.51
CA ALA A 222 10.88 0.17 3.19
C ALA A 222 12.06 -0.62 2.57
N ARG A 223 11.83 -1.82 2.06
CA ARG A 223 12.84 -2.57 1.29
C ARG A 223 13.08 -1.93 -0.07
N ASP A 224 12.01 -1.58 -0.79
CA ASP A 224 12.09 -1.02 -2.15
C ASP A 224 12.89 0.28 -2.20
N PHE A 225 12.71 1.14 -1.19
CA PHE A 225 13.33 2.48 -1.16
C PHE A 225 14.56 2.60 -0.25
N ILE A 226 15.12 1.49 0.22
CA ILE A 226 16.26 1.49 1.15
C ILE A 226 17.47 2.32 0.67
N ASN A 227 17.67 2.39 -0.65
CA ASN A 227 18.77 3.10 -1.30
C ASN A 227 18.33 4.42 -1.98
N MET A 228 17.11 4.91 -1.71
CA MET A 228 16.53 6.08 -2.38
C MET A 228 16.20 7.23 -1.41
N ARG A 229 16.90 7.34 -0.28
CA ARG A 229 16.57 8.31 0.79
C ARG A 229 16.59 9.79 0.39
N SER A 230 17.25 10.16 -0.71
CA SER A 230 17.19 11.52 -1.25
C SER A 230 15.89 11.84 -1.97
N GLN A 231 15.18 10.81 -2.47
CA GLN A 231 13.92 10.93 -3.20
C GLN A 231 12.71 10.41 -2.41
N VAL A 232 12.93 9.51 -1.44
CA VAL A 232 11.86 8.90 -0.65
C VAL A 232 12.18 8.93 0.85
N TYR A 233 11.33 9.59 1.62
CA TYR A 233 11.37 9.61 3.08
C TYR A 233 10.25 8.75 3.64
N ILE A 234 10.54 7.90 4.62
CA ILE A 234 9.56 7.03 5.24
C ILE A 234 9.44 7.38 6.72
N LEU A 235 8.27 7.87 7.10
CA LEU A 235 7.78 7.92 8.48
C LEU A 235 6.89 6.70 8.69
N ASP A 236 7.28 5.80 9.59
CA ASP A 236 6.54 4.58 9.92
C ASP A 236 6.29 4.55 11.43
N VAL A 237 5.01 4.54 11.83
CA VAL A 237 4.55 4.58 13.22
C VAL A 237 3.74 3.31 13.52
N TYR A 238 4.41 2.29 14.06
CA TYR A 238 3.86 0.94 14.14
C TYR A 238 4.08 0.30 15.52
N ASN A 239 3.30 -0.73 15.84
CA ASN A 239 3.49 -1.55 17.02
C ASN A 239 4.68 -2.48 16.83
N ARG A 240 5.74 -2.32 17.64
CA ARG A 240 6.98 -3.09 17.48
C ARG A 240 6.86 -4.58 17.81
N SER A 241 5.78 -4.97 18.49
CA SER A 241 5.58 -6.30 19.04
C SER A 241 4.79 -7.24 18.12
N ILE A 242 4.39 -6.78 16.94
CA ILE A 242 3.62 -7.57 15.97
C ILE A 242 4.38 -7.73 14.65
N TYR A 243 3.80 -8.50 13.72
CA TYR A 243 4.34 -8.77 12.38
C TYR A 243 4.84 -7.47 11.71
N PRO A 244 5.98 -7.49 10.98
CA PRO A 244 6.78 -8.64 10.55
C PRO A 244 8.09 -8.87 11.31
N HIS A 245 8.47 -8.00 12.24
CA HIS A 245 9.80 -7.97 12.87
C HIS A 245 10.97 -7.90 11.85
N ASP A 246 10.79 -7.21 10.73
CA ASP A 246 11.75 -7.19 9.62
C ASP A 246 12.89 -6.19 9.87
N GLY A 247 13.92 -6.66 10.58
CA GLY A 247 15.11 -5.89 10.94
C GLY A 247 15.91 -5.35 9.74
N TYR A 248 15.83 -5.97 8.57
CA TYR A 248 16.48 -5.45 7.36
C TYR A 248 15.70 -4.26 6.80
N ALA A 249 14.37 -4.42 6.65
CA ALA A 249 13.49 -3.36 6.17
C ALA A 249 13.54 -2.12 7.06
N LYS A 250 13.81 -2.29 8.37
CA LYS A 250 14.06 -1.18 9.29
C LYS A 250 15.06 -0.16 8.72
N ARG A 251 16.10 -0.60 8.02
CA ARG A 251 17.10 0.30 7.43
C ARG A 251 16.50 1.25 6.40
N GLY A 252 15.39 0.94 5.72
CA GLY A 252 14.74 1.88 4.79
C GLY A 252 13.91 2.97 5.47
N ILE A 253 13.45 2.72 6.69
CA ILE A 253 12.61 3.65 7.46
C ILE A 253 13.49 4.79 7.98
N THR A 254 13.22 6.01 7.51
CA THR A 254 14.02 7.19 7.87
C THR A 254 13.66 7.68 9.25
N ARG A 255 12.36 7.82 9.54
CA ARG A 255 11.82 8.14 10.86
C ARG A 255 10.96 7.01 11.34
N ARG A 256 11.49 6.25 12.30
CA ARG A 256 10.84 5.09 12.89
C ARG A 256 10.29 5.46 14.26
N VAL A 257 9.00 5.27 14.45
CA VAL A 257 8.34 5.43 15.75
C VAL A 257 7.77 4.09 16.17
N GLU A 258 8.40 3.46 17.15
CA GLU A 258 8.01 2.15 17.64
C GLU A 258 7.10 2.28 18.86
N LEU A 259 5.84 1.90 18.70
CA LEU A 259 4.82 1.94 19.73
C LEU A 259 4.84 0.67 20.58
N GLU A 260 4.46 0.82 21.84
CA GLU A 260 4.15 -0.31 22.71
C GLU A 260 2.73 -0.84 22.44
N PRO A 261 2.48 -2.14 22.67
CA PRO A 261 1.13 -2.69 22.65
C PRO A 261 0.18 -1.88 23.53
N TYR A 262 -1.07 -1.77 23.10
CA TYR A 262 -2.14 -1.07 23.80
C TYR A 262 -1.94 0.44 23.96
N THR A 263 -1.06 1.06 23.17
CA THR A 263 -0.95 2.54 23.12
C THR A 263 -2.33 3.13 22.78
N GLU A 264 -2.79 4.05 23.62
CA GLU A 264 -4.09 4.74 23.51
C GLU A 264 -3.99 6.06 22.72
N ASP A 265 -5.12 6.75 22.54
CA ASP A 265 -5.26 7.95 21.71
C ASP A 265 -4.22 9.03 22.00
N ALA A 266 -4.11 9.50 23.25
CA ALA A 266 -3.28 10.66 23.58
C ALA A 266 -1.79 10.47 23.24
N PRO A 267 -1.10 9.40 23.69
CA PRO A 267 0.28 9.15 23.30
C PRO A 267 0.44 8.88 21.81
N PHE A 268 -0.49 8.12 21.20
CA PHE A 268 -0.46 7.83 19.77
C PHE A 268 -0.52 9.09 18.91
N LEU A 269 -1.54 9.94 19.13
CA LEU A 269 -1.75 11.15 18.35
C LEU A 269 -0.64 12.17 18.56
N HIS A 270 -0.11 12.29 19.78
CA HIS A 270 1.02 13.17 20.06
C HIS A 270 2.28 12.77 19.28
N LEU A 271 2.61 11.47 19.26
CA LEU A 271 3.74 10.95 18.50
C LEU A 271 3.54 11.12 16.99
N VAL A 272 2.33 10.84 16.48
CA VAL A 272 2.01 11.05 15.07
C VAL A 272 2.20 12.52 14.68
N GLU A 273 1.64 13.46 15.45
CA GLU A 273 1.72 14.89 15.13
C GLU A 273 3.16 15.41 15.16
N SER A 274 3.91 15.13 16.23
CA SER A 274 5.27 15.64 16.39
C SER A 274 6.23 15.08 15.33
N HIS A 275 6.22 13.77 15.12
CA HIS A 275 7.11 13.13 14.16
C HIS A 275 6.75 13.47 12.72
N LEU A 276 5.47 13.68 12.41
CA LEU A 276 5.04 14.15 11.09
C LEU A 276 5.54 15.57 10.80
N GLU A 277 5.38 16.50 11.75
CA GLU A 277 5.87 17.87 11.58
C GLU A 277 7.39 17.91 11.38
N GLU A 278 8.15 17.16 12.18
CA GLU A 278 9.59 17.08 12.03
C GLU A 278 9.99 16.47 10.66
N ALA A 279 9.36 15.37 10.26
CA ALA A 279 9.64 14.72 8.97
C ALA A 279 9.40 15.68 7.80
N VAL A 280 8.27 16.41 7.80
CA VAL A 280 7.93 17.34 6.71
C VAL A 280 8.90 18.51 6.67
N ASN A 281 9.31 19.05 7.81
CA ASN A 281 10.29 20.13 7.87
C ASN A 281 11.68 19.70 7.39
N GLU A 282 12.10 18.48 7.73
CA GLU A 282 13.38 17.90 7.30
C GLU A 282 13.41 17.63 5.80
N PHE A 283 12.35 17.02 5.26
CA PHE A 283 12.37 16.44 3.92
C PHE A 283 11.72 17.31 2.85
N GLN A 284 10.73 18.12 3.21
CA GLN A 284 9.94 18.99 2.32
C GLN A 284 9.43 18.24 1.08
N PRO A 285 8.59 17.19 1.23
CA PRO A 285 8.13 16.39 0.10
C PRO A 285 7.20 17.18 -0.84
N ASP A 286 7.18 16.79 -2.12
CA ASP A 286 6.20 17.29 -3.09
C ASP A 286 4.84 16.59 -2.91
N ILE A 287 4.87 15.34 -2.45
CA ILE A 287 3.69 14.52 -2.18
C ILE A 287 3.87 13.64 -0.93
N ILE A 288 2.79 13.47 -0.18
CA ILE A 288 2.66 12.48 0.89
C ILE A 288 1.78 11.31 0.41
N PHE A 289 2.34 10.10 0.43
CA PHE A 289 1.59 8.84 0.39
C PHE A 289 1.23 8.44 1.81
N TYR A 290 -0.03 8.67 2.17
CA TYR A 290 -0.55 8.37 3.49
C TYR A 290 -1.20 6.98 3.51
N ASN A 291 -0.53 6.01 4.15
CA ASN A 291 -1.08 4.69 4.39
C ASN A 291 -1.90 4.71 5.70
N ALA A 292 -3.22 4.80 5.56
CA ALA A 292 -4.16 5.06 6.65
C ALA A 292 -4.80 3.78 7.18
N GLY A 293 -4.01 2.75 7.47
CA GLY A 293 -4.47 1.48 8.05
C GLY A 293 -5.30 1.70 9.31
N THR A 294 -6.30 0.85 9.56
CA THR A 294 -7.23 1.04 10.69
C THR A 294 -7.19 -0.10 11.70
N ASP A 295 -6.16 -0.92 11.64
CA ASP A 295 -5.85 -1.97 12.61
C ASP A 295 -5.20 -1.46 13.89
N CYS A 296 -4.86 -0.17 13.97
CA CYS A 296 -4.54 0.49 15.24
C CYS A 296 -5.75 0.59 16.19
N LEU A 297 -6.96 0.29 15.69
CA LEU A 297 -8.23 0.40 16.41
C LEU A 297 -8.28 -0.57 17.61
N VAL A 298 -8.80 -0.09 18.73
CA VAL A 298 -9.06 -0.90 19.92
C VAL A 298 -9.85 -2.16 19.57
N GLY A 299 -9.36 -3.31 20.04
CA GLY A 299 -9.98 -4.61 19.80
C GLY A 299 -9.71 -5.20 18.40
N ASP A 300 -8.86 -4.57 17.58
CA ASP A 300 -8.42 -5.18 16.33
C ASP A 300 -7.61 -6.45 16.61
N PRO A 301 -7.89 -7.57 15.92
CA PRO A 301 -7.25 -8.85 16.22
C PRO A 301 -5.76 -8.92 15.85
N LEU A 302 -5.25 -8.01 15.02
CA LEU A 302 -3.88 -8.08 14.50
C LEU A 302 -3.01 -6.90 14.94
N GLY A 303 -3.57 -5.69 15.09
CA GLY A 303 -2.76 -4.49 15.36
C GLY A 303 -2.34 -4.27 16.83
N ALA A 304 -3.07 -4.85 17.79
CA ALA A 304 -2.74 -4.79 19.23
C ALA A 304 -2.42 -3.38 19.80
N LEU A 305 -3.10 -2.34 19.28
CA LEU A 305 -3.13 -0.98 19.83
C LEU A 305 -4.52 -0.70 20.43
N SER A 306 -4.66 0.43 21.13
CA SER A 306 -5.90 0.82 21.83
C SER A 306 -6.44 2.16 21.34
N VAL A 307 -6.25 2.49 20.06
CA VAL A 307 -6.75 3.75 19.49
C VAL A 307 -8.26 3.67 19.32
N SER A 308 -9.00 4.67 19.78
CA SER A 308 -10.45 4.72 19.65
C SER A 308 -10.88 5.07 18.21
N PRO A 309 -12.16 4.82 17.84
CA PRO A 309 -12.69 5.31 16.56
C PRO A 309 -12.49 6.83 16.35
N GLN A 310 -12.58 7.61 17.43
CA GLN A 310 -12.37 9.05 17.38
C GLN A 310 -10.89 9.40 17.21
N GLY A 311 -9.99 8.62 17.82
CA GLY A 311 -8.55 8.72 17.63
C GLY A 311 -8.15 8.50 16.17
N VAL A 312 -8.70 7.48 15.50
CA VAL A 312 -8.47 7.24 14.07
C VAL A 312 -8.92 8.44 13.22
N ILE A 313 -10.11 9.00 13.49
CA ILE A 313 -10.60 10.19 12.77
C ILE A 313 -9.69 11.41 13.01
N GLN A 314 -9.19 11.60 14.25
CA GLN A 314 -8.29 12.70 14.60
C GLN A 314 -6.92 12.52 13.95
N ARG A 315 -6.39 11.30 13.89
CA ARG A 315 -5.15 10.96 13.19
C ARG A 315 -5.20 11.39 11.73
N ASP A 316 -6.24 10.99 11.01
CA ASP A 316 -6.39 11.36 9.60
C ASP A 316 -6.51 12.88 9.44
N GLU A 317 -7.22 13.57 10.36
CA GLU A 317 -7.31 15.04 10.39
C GLU A 317 -5.94 15.70 10.59
N ILE A 318 -5.08 15.18 11.48
CA ILE A 318 -3.72 15.67 11.71
C ILE A 318 -2.90 15.59 10.42
N VAL A 319 -2.91 14.44 9.74
CA VAL A 319 -2.12 14.23 8.52
C VAL A 319 -2.57 15.18 7.40
N PHE A 320 -3.89 15.29 7.16
CA PHE A 320 -4.40 16.20 6.14
C PHE A 320 -4.18 17.67 6.49
N LYS A 321 -4.27 18.07 7.75
CA LYS A 321 -3.93 19.45 8.18
C LYS A 321 -2.47 19.78 7.91
N CYS A 322 -1.56 18.87 8.27
CA CYS A 322 -0.13 19.02 8.02
C CYS A 322 0.12 19.21 6.51
N ALA A 323 -0.35 18.28 5.69
CA ALA A 323 -0.15 18.34 4.25
C ALA A 323 -0.79 19.59 3.62
N ARG A 324 -2.09 19.82 3.85
CA ARG A 324 -2.87 20.79 3.05
C ARG A 324 -2.86 22.21 3.58
N GLN A 325 -2.89 22.39 4.91
CA GLN A 325 -3.04 23.73 5.50
C GLN A 325 -1.71 24.33 5.90
N LYS A 326 -0.81 23.52 6.48
CA LYS A 326 0.49 24.01 6.96
C LYS A 326 1.52 24.11 5.84
N HIS A 327 1.60 23.12 4.94
CA HIS A 327 2.70 23.03 3.97
C HIS A 327 2.27 23.06 2.49
N SER A 328 0.97 22.97 2.17
CA SER A 328 0.45 22.92 0.79
C SER A 328 1.04 21.78 -0.07
N ILE A 329 1.27 20.61 0.55
CA ILE A 329 1.80 19.39 -0.07
C ILE A 329 0.65 18.57 -0.67
N ALA A 330 0.86 17.97 -1.84
CA ALA A 330 -0.07 16.99 -2.40
C ALA A 330 -0.19 15.79 -1.45
N ILE A 331 -1.37 15.20 -1.32
CA ILE A 331 -1.58 14.02 -0.45
C ILE A 331 -2.45 12.97 -1.12
N VAL A 332 -1.96 11.74 -1.18
CA VAL A 332 -2.75 10.57 -1.57
C VAL A 332 -2.94 9.66 -0.37
N MET A 333 -4.19 9.35 -0.05
CA MET A 333 -4.55 8.43 1.03
C MET A 333 -4.94 7.06 0.44
N VAL A 334 -4.42 5.99 1.04
CA VAL A 334 -4.85 4.59 0.83
C VAL A 334 -5.28 4.01 2.17
N THR A 335 -6.20 3.04 2.16
CA THR A 335 -6.95 2.64 3.37
C THR A 335 -6.42 1.39 4.09
N SER A 336 -5.59 0.57 3.42
CA SER A 336 -4.77 -0.50 4.01
C SER A 336 -5.50 -1.46 4.97
N GLY A 337 -4.85 -1.86 6.07
CA GLY A 337 -5.32 -2.80 7.08
C GLY A 337 -6.54 -2.37 7.88
N GLY A 338 -6.87 -3.16 8.90
CA GLY A 338 -8.07 -3.02 9.71
C GLY A 338 -9.06 -4.14 9.46
N TYR A 339 -9.37 -4.88 10.52
CA TYR A 339 -9.92 -6.24 10.45
C TYR A 339 -11.21 -6.39 11.27
N GLN A 340 -11.87 -5.28 11.61
CA GLN A 340 -13.18 -5.29 12.25
C GLN A 340 -14.28 -4.84 11.28
N GLN A 341 -15.52 -5.24 11.56
CA GLN A 341 -16.68 -4.87 10.72
C GLN A 341 -16.96 -3.36 10.74
N MET A 342 -16.52 -2.66 11.79
CA MET A 342 -16.74 -1.23 11.96
C MET A 342 -15.76 -0.35 11.16
N ASN A 343 -14.64 -0.90 10.68
CA ASN A 343 -13.58 -0.13 10.01
C ASN A 343 -14.12 0.65 8.80
N ALA A 344 -14.95 0.03 7.96
CA ALA A 344 -15.56 0.72 6.82
C ALA A 344 -16.36 1.96 7.23
N LYS A 345 -17.11 1.89 8.34
CA LYS A 345 -17.89 3.02 8.85
C LYS A 345 -16.98 4.11 9.42
N ILE A 346 -15.93 3.74 10.15
CA ILE A 346 -14.96 4.68 10.72
C ILE A 346 -14.21 5.42 9.62
N ILE A 347 -13.71 4.72 8.60
CA ILE A 347 -13.04 5.32 7.44
C ILE A 347 -13.98 6.31 6.74
N SER A 348 -15.23 5.93 6.51
CA SER A 348 -16.24 6.82 5.91
C SER A 348 -16.47 8.08 6.76
N GLN A 349 -16.58 7.91 8.08
CA GLN A 349 -16.74 9.01 9.01
C GLN A 349 -15.52 9.94 9.05
N SER A 350 -14.32 9.39 8.88
CA SER A 350 -13.08 10.15 8.74
C SER A 350 -13.08 11.00 7.48
N ILE A 351 -13.39 10.41 6.32
CA ILE A 351 -13.48 11.14 5.04
C ILE A 351 -14.52 12.27 5.13
N LEU A 352 -15.69 12.00 5.72
CA LEU A 352 -16.72 13.02 5.95
C LEU A 352 -16.24 14.11 6.94
N ASN A 353 -15.44 13.75 7.94
CA ASN A 353 -14.80 14.72 8.83
C ASN A 353 -13.84 15.64 8.07
N LEU A 354 -12.96 15.08 7.23
CA LEU A 354 -12.06 15.86 6.39
C LEU A 354 -12.82 16.85 5.50
N ARG A 355 -13.96 16.42 4.91
CA ARG A 355 -14.82 17.31 4.12
C ARG A 355 -15.41 18.42 4.97
N ARG A 356 -16.01 18.10 6.13
CA ARG A 356 -16.60 19.10 7.06
C ARG A 356 -15.57 20.13 7.55
N LYS A 357 -14.31 19.71 7.69
CA LYS A 357 -13.19 20.58 8.08
C LYS A 357 -12.58 21.36 6.90
N ASN A 358 -13.13 21.22 5.70
CA ASN A 358 -12.62 21.80 4.45
C ASN A 358 -11.18 21.38 4.10
N LEU A 359 -10.74 20.21 4.59
CA LEU A 359 -9.43 19.63 4.26
C LEU A 359 -9.44 18.93 2.90
N ILE A 360 -10.62 18.45 2.50
CA ILE A 360 -10.90 17.94 1.16
C ILE A 360 -12.11 18.68 0.58
N ARG A 361 -11.98 19.20 -0.64
CA ARG A 361 -13.05 19.91 -1.36
C ARG A 361 -12.95 19.66 -2.85
N CYS A 362 -14.11 19.66 -3.52
CA CYS A 362 -14.24 19.63 -4.97
C CYS A 362 -15.52 20.40 -5.36
N PRO A 363 -15.45 21.74 -5.50
CA PRO A 363 -16.63 22.57 -5.73
C PRO A 363 -17.45 22.15 -6.96
N ALA A 364 -16.79 21.72 -8.05
CA ALA A 364 -17.46 21.25 -9.24
C ALA A 364 -18.30 19.98 -8.98
N ALA A 365 -17.78 19.01 -8.21
CA ALA A 365 -18.53 17.82 -7.81
C ALA A 365 -19.70 18.17 -6.86
N GLU A 366 -19.46 19.10 -5.93
CA GLU A 366 -20.51 19.55 -4.99
C GLU A 366 -21.67 20.23 -5.73
N ASN A 367 -21.37 21.13 -6.66
CA ASN A 367 -22.36 21.78 -7.50
C ASN A 367 -23.13 20.78 -8.37
N TYR A 368 -22.41 19.80 -8.93
CA TYR A 368 -23.01 18.76 -9.77
C TYR A 368 -24.01 17.88 -9.00
N ILE A 369 -23.66 17.46 -7.78
CA ILE A 369 -24.55 16.67 -6.91
C ILE A 369 -25.76 17.51 -6.50
N GLN A 370 -25.57 18.80 -6.18
CA GLN A 370 -26.68 19.70 -5.84
C GLN A 370 -27.64 19.89 -7.02
N ALA A 371 -27.14 20.03 -8.25
CA ALA A 371 -27.96 20.25 -9.44
C ALA A 371 -28.80 19.03 -9.87
N LYS A 372 -28.45 17.83 -9.37
CA LYS A 372 -29.19 16.58 -9.63
C LYS A 372 -30.27 16.26 -8.58
N ARG A 373 -30.37 17.08 -7.54
CA ARG A 373 -31.45 17.03 -6.55
C ARG A 373 -32.57 17.95 -6.98
#